data_AF-A0AAN8J372-F1
#
_entry.id   AF-A0AAN8J372-F1
#
_cell.length_a   1.000
_cell.length_b   1.000
_cell.length_c   1.000
_cell.angle_alpha   90.00
_cell.angle_beta   90.00
_cell.angle_gamma   90.00
#
_symmetry.space_group_name_H-M   'P 1'
#
loop_
_entity.id
_entity.type
_entity.pdbx_description
1 polymer ?
#
loop_
_entity_poly.entity_id
_entity_poly.type
_entity_poly.pdbx_seq_one_letter_code
_entity_poly.pdbx_strand_id
1 'polypeptide(L)'
;MFPKRHFWIMDYSAKCRLIRLIEEEEPIWNNAIEDYGRLDKKNASWNRVHKEMLECGFNGGMLELKTTWKNLRDQWRKNSLNKSSGSNSKPWTFEKHLLFLGTAQTEV
;
A
#
# COMPACT_ATOMS: atom_id res chain seq x y z
N MET A 1 20.30 24.76 -3.88
CA MET A 1 19.72 23.98 -5.00
C MET A 1 19.14 22.71 -4.41
N PHE A 2 17.82 22.62 -4.22
CA PHE A 2 17.20 21.40 -3.70
C PHE A 2 17.22 20.35 -4.81
N PRO A 3 17.74 19.14 -4.57
CA PRO A 3 17.67 18.09 -5.58
C PRO A 3 16.19 17.91 -5.90
N LYS A 4 15.83 18.05 -7.18
CA LYS A 4 14.49 17.71 -7.64
C LYS A 4 14.28 16.26 -7.23
N ARG A 5 13.49 16.06 -6.17
CA ARG A 5 13.01 14.74 -5.78
C ARG A 5 12.36 14.20 -7.05
N HIS A 6 13.07 13.29 -7.72
CA HIS A 6 12.46 12.44 -8.73
C HIS A 6 11.42 11.68 -7.94
N PHE A 7 10.20 12.21 -7.96
CA PHE A 7 9.02 11.49 -7.53
C PHE A 7 8.91 10.42 -8.59
N TRP A 8 9.55 9.27 -8.37
CA TRP A 8 9.50 8.19 -9.33
C TRP A 8 8.02 7.87 -9.48
N ILE A 9 7.47 8.14 -10.66
CA ILE A 9 6.07 7.83 -10.95
C ILE A 9 6.04 6.31 -10.97
N MET A 10 5.74 5.71 -9.82
CA MET A 10 5.72 4.28 -9.65
C MET A 10 4.68 3.74 -10.63
N ASP A 11 5.15 2.92 -11.58
CA ASP A 11 4.32 2.42 -12.66
C ASP A 11 3.17 1.56 -12.12
N TYR A 12 2.13 1.34 -12.93
CA TYR A 12 1.01 0.48 -12.57
C TYR A 12 1.47 -0.91 -12.12
N SER A 13 2.43 -1.51 -12.84
CA SER A 13 2.99 -2.82 -12.50
C SER A 13 3.66 -2.81 -11.12
N ALA A 14 4.49 -1.79 -10.86
CA ALA A 14 5.18 -1.63 -9.58
C ALA A 14 4.20 -1.40 -8.41
N LYS A 15 3.12 -0.65 -8.63
CA LYS A 15 2.03 -0.48 -7.64
C LYS A 15 1.30 -1.78 -7.35
N CYS A 16 0.97 -2.54 -8.38
CA CYS A 16 0.32 -3.84 -8.21
C CYS A 16 1.22 -4.80 -7.41
N ARG A 17 2.52 -4.83 -7.72
CA ARG A 17 3.50 -5.62 -6.99
C ARG A 17 3.62 -5.19 -5.52
N LEU A 18 3.68 -3.88 -5.27
CA LEU A 18 3.70 -3.34 -3.91
C LEU A 18 2.49 -3.80 -3.09
N ILE A 19 1.28 -3.73 -3.66
CA ILE A 19 0.06 -4.14 -2.97
C ILE A 19 0.13 -5.62 -2.61
N ARG A 20 0.57 -6.48 -3.53
CA ARG A 20 0.72 -7.91 -3.30
C ARG A 20 1.76 -8.23 -2.22
N LEU A 21 2.91 -7.58 -2.25
CA LEU A 21 3.95 -7.75 -1.22
C LEU A 21 3.45 -7.30 0.16
N ILE A 22 2.67 -6.22 0.22
CA ILE A 22 2.07 -5.75 1.47
C ILE A 22 0.97 -6.70 1.94
N GLU A 23 0.16 -7.25 1.05
CA GLU A 23 -0.84 -8.27 1.38
C GLU A 23 -0.20 -9.46 2.11
N GLU A 24 0.95 -9.93 1.63
CA GLU A 24 1.74 -11.00 2.26
C GLU A 24 2.37 -10.57 3.61
N GLU A 25 2.70 -9.29 3.76
CA GLU A 25 3.32 -8.73 4.96
C GLU A 25 2.27 -8.08 5.89
N GLU A 26 1.52 -8.92 6.59
CA GLU A 26 0.49 -8.56 7.58
C GLU A 26 0.90 -7.46 8.59
N PRO A 27 2.14 -7.41 9.13
CA PRO A 27 2.55 -6.34 10.07
C PRO A 27 2.48 -4.92 9.51
N ILE A 28 2.40 -4.78 8.18
CA ILE A 28 2.29 -3.48 7.52
C ILE A 28 0.86 -2.94 7.58
N TRP A 29 -0.14 -3.81 7.39
CA TRP A 29 -1.52 -3.41 7.11
C TRP A 29 -2.56 -3.96 8.09
N ASN A 30 -2.31 -5.16 8.62
CA ASN A 30 -3.22 -5.85 9.52
C ASN A 30 -3.08 -5.27 10.92
N ASN A 31 -4.11 -4.55 11.38
CA ASN A 31 -4.15 -4.01 12.73
C ASN A 31 -4.71 -5.00 13.75
N ALA A 32 -5.26 -6.13 13.28
CA ALA A 32 -5.80 -7.19 14.11
C ALA A 32 -4.70 -8.11 14.68
N ILE A 33 -3.48 -8.09 14.12
CA ILE A 33 -2.37 -8.82 14.71
C ILE A 33 -1.80 -8.05 15.92
N GLU A 34 -1.52 -8.77 17.01
CA GLU A 34 -0.87 -8.21 18.21
C GLU A 34 0.48 -7.54 17.89
N ASP A 35 1.12 -8.00 16.81
CA ASP A 35 2.41 -7.52 16.34
C ASP A 35 2.34 -6.17 15.60
N TYR A 36 1.14 -5.62 15.33
CA TYR A 36 0.98 -4.32 14.66
C TYR A 36 1.63 -3.17 15.45
N GLY A 37 1.69 -3.30 16.78
CA GLY A 37 2.38 -2.37 17.67
C GLY A 37 3.91 -2.49 17.64
N ARG A 38 4.46 -3.57 17.07
CA ARG A 38 5.91 -3.79 17.02
C ARG A 38 6.53 -3.12 15.81
N LEU A 39 7.14 -1.98 16.06
CA LEU A 39 7.86 -1.21 15.05
C LEU A 39 8.97 -2.04 14.39
N ASP A 40 9.65 -2.92 15.13
CA ASP A 40 10.72 -3.77 14.59
C ASP A 40 10.24 -4.69 13.47
N LYS A 41 9.14 -5.42 13.68
CA LYS A 41 8.59 -6.31 12.64
C LYS A 41 8.05 -5.50 11.48
N LYS A 42 7.33 -4.41 11.73
CA LYS A 42 6.86 -3.52 10.68
C LYS A 42 8.00 -2.98 9.83
N ASN A 43 9.10 -2.57 10.45
CA ASN A 43 10.27 -2.06 9.74
C ASN A 43 10.99 -3.18 8.98
N ALA A 44 11.06 -4.40 9.54
CA ALA A 44 11.59 -5.57 8.85
C ALA A 44 10.75 -5.92 7.61
N SER A 45 9.43 -5.94 7.73
CA SER A 45 8.50 -6.12 6.61
C SER A 45 8.69 -5.06 5.53
N TRP A 46 8.75 -3.78 5.91
CA TRP A 46 9.02 -2.70 4.96
C TRP A 46 10.36 -2.86 4.24
N ASN A 47 11.43 -3.27 4.95
CA ASN A 47 12.73 -3.56 4.34
C ASN A 47 12.66 -4.71 3.34
N ARG A 48 11.91 -5.78 3.64
CA ARG A 48 11.69 -6.88 2.68
C ARG A 48 10.96 -6.40 1.43
N VAL A 49 9.83 -5.71 1.59
CA VAL A 49 9.05 -5.16 0.48
C VAL A 49 9.92 -4.21 -0.37
N HIS A 50 10.71 -3.36 0.26
CA HIS A 50 11.60 -2.43 -0.46
C HIS A 50 12.68 -3.19 -1.23
N LYS A 51 13.33 -4.18 -0.62
CA LYS A 51 14.32 -5.01 -1.28
C LYS A 51 13.74 -5.73 -2.51
N GLU A 52 12.60 -6.40 -2.35
CA GLU A 52 11.91 -7.09 -3.46
C GLU A 52 11.55 -6.13 -4.60
N MET A 53 11.13 -4.91 -4.26
CA MET A 53 10.85 -3.87 -5.25
C MET A 53 12.12 -3.45 -6.00
N LEU A 54 13.25 -3.28 -5.30
CA LEU A 54 14.54 -2.98 -5.92
C LEU A 54 14.95 -4.08 -6.91
N GLU A 55 14.77 -5.35 -6.56
CA GLU A 55 15.05 -6.49 -7.43
C GLU A 55 14.14 -6.54 -8.68
N CYS A 56 12.92 -6.02 -8.56
CA CYS A 56 12.01 -5.83 -9.70
C CYS A 56 12.32 -4.58 -10.56
N GLY A 57 13.40 -3.85 -10.28
CA GLY A 57 13.81 -2.66 -11.04
C GLY A 57 13.24 -1.34 -10.55
N PHE A 58 12.58 -1.30 -9.39
CA PHE A 58 12.25 -0.05 -8.71
C PHE A 58 13.54 0.60 -8.20
N ASN A 59 13.79 1.87 -8.52
CA ASN A 59 14.94 2.61 -7.99
C ASN A 59 14.55 3.68 -6.95
N GLY A 60 13.29 3.66 -6.50
CA GLY A 60 12.80 4.62 -5.52
C GLY A 60 13.21 4.28 -4.08
N GLY A 61 13.16 5.30 -3.22
CA GLY A 61 13.49 5.14 -1.81
C GLY A 61 12.35 4.53 -0.99
N MET A 62 12.68 4.00 0.19
CA MET A 62 11.72 3.53 1.20
C MET A 62 10.63 4.58 1.50
N LEU A 63 11.00 5.86 1.54
CA LEU A 63 10.07 6.95 1.81
C LEU A 63 9.01 7.10 0.70
N GLU A 64 9.40 6.91 -0.56
CA GLU A 64 8.48 6.95 -1.70
C GLU A 64 7.58 5.73 -1.74
N LEU A 65 8.12 4.56 -1.41
CA LEU A 65 7.36 3.32 -1.26
C LEU A 65 6.24 3.49 -0.22
N LYS A 66 6.59 3.99 0.97
CA LYS A 66 5.64 4.29 2.04
C LYS A 66 4.62 5.34 1.65
N THR A 67 5.05 6.39 0.94
CA THR A 67 4.16 7.45 0.43
C THR A 67 3.17 6.91 -0.59
N THR A 68 3.63 6.03 -1.48
CA THR A 68 2.80 5.39 -2.51
C THR A 68 1.76 4.49 -1.88
N TRP A 69 2.16 3.63 -0.94
CA TRP A 69 1.23 2.81 -0.18
C TRP A 69 0.20 3.66 0.59
N LYS A 70 0.65 4.70 1.29
CA LYS A 70 -0.25 5.64 1.98
C LYS A 70 -1.27 6.24 1.02
N ASN A 71 -0.84 6.68 -0.16
CA ASN A 71 -1.74 7.24 -1.17
C ASN A 71 -2.74 6.18 -1.67
N LEU A 72 -2.29 4.96 -1.95
CA LEU A 72 -3.17 3.85 -2.35
C LEU A 72 -4.23 3.55 -1.30
N ARG A 73 -3.84 3.47 -0.02
CA ARG A 73 -4.78 3.25 1.09
C ARG A 73 -5.75 4.42 1.28
N ASP A 74 -5.29 5.65 1.13
CA ASP A 74 -6.15 6.86 1.22
C ASP A 74 -7.18 6.89 0.08
N GLN A 75 -6.74 6.60 -1.15
CA GLN A 75 -7.60 6.48 -2.32
C GLN A 75 -8.61 5.35 -2.15
N TRP A 76 -8.18 4.17 -1.68
CA TRP A 76 -9.08 3.06 -1.37
C TRP A 76 -10.13 3.44 -0.33
N ARG A 77 -9.73 4.11 0.77
CA ARG A 77 -10.66 4.54 1.81
C ARG A 77 -11.68 5.54 1.27
N LYS A 78 -11.24 6.53 0.50
CA LYS A 78 -12.12 7.49 -0.17
C LYS A 78 -13.07 6.81 -1.16
N ASN A 79 -12.57 5.88 -1.97
CA ASN A 79 -13.38 5.16 -2.94
C ASN A 79 -14.40 4.24 -2.25
N SER A 80 -14.00 3.55 -1.19
CA SER A 80 -14.86 2.69 -0.39
C SER A 80 -15.95 3.48 0.34
N LEU A 81 -15.65 4.68 0.84
CA LEU A 81 -16.64 5.57 1.45
C LEU A 81 -17.59 6.17 0.41
N ASN A 82 -17.08 6.51 -0.78
CA ASN A 82 -17.90 7.08 -1.85
C ASN A 82 -18.83 6.06 -2.52
N LYS A 83 -18.54 4.75 -2.45
CA LYS A 83 -19.46 3.70 -2.92
C LYS A 83 -20.82 3.73 -2.22
N SER A 84 -20.88 4.22 -0.98
CA SER A 84 -22.12 4.32 -0.21
C SER A 84 -23.05 5.43 -0.69
N SER A 85 -22.60 6.31 -1.59
CA SER A 85 -23.39 7.45 -2.09
C SER A 85 -23.65 7.33 -3.59
N GLY A 86 -24.40 6.29 -4.01
CA GLY A 86 -25.18 6.22 -5.26
C GLY A 86 -24.53 6.60 -6.60
N SER A 87 -23.22 6.83 -6.64
CA SER A 87 -22.54 7.40 -7.79
C SER A 87 -21.94 6.27 -8.61
N ASN A 88 -22.28 6.24 -9.90
CA ASN A 88 -21.71 5.39 -10.96
C ASN A 88 -20.20 5.66 -11.21
N SER A 89 -19.42 5.89 -10.15
CA SER A 89 -17.99 6.09 -10.23
C SER A 89 -17.32 4.75 -10.49
N LYS A 90 -16.64 4.67 -11.63
CA LYS A 90 -15.90 3.49 -12.10
C LYS A 90 -15.08 2.87 -10.96
N PRO A 91 -15.06 1.52 -10.82
CA PRO A 91 -14.26 0.86 -9.81
C PRO A 91 -12.80 1.25 -9.98
N TRP A 92 -12.17 1.70 -8.90
CA TRP A 92 -10.78 2.12 -8.95
C TRP A 92 -9.89 0.93 -9.35
N THR A 93 -8.90 1.16 -10.21
CA THR A 93 -8.14 0.08 -10.86
C THR A 93 -7.43 -0.86 -9.87
N PHE A 94 -7.07 -0.36 -8.68
CA PHE A 94 -6.43 -1.15 -7.62
C PHE A 94 -7.38 -1.60 -6.52
N GLU A 95 -8.67 -1.26 -6.62
CA GLU A 95 -9.67 -1.57 -5.60
C GLU A 95 -9.72 -3.06 -5.29
N LYS A 96 -9.76 -3.90 -6.32
CA LYS A 96 -9.82 -5.35 -6.19
C LYS A 96 -8.60 -5.92 -5.45
N HIS A 97 -7.43 -5.31 -5.67
CA HIS A 97 -6.19 -5.71 -5.01
C HIS A 97 -6.14 -5.29 -3.54
N LEU A 98 -6.96 -4.32 -3.12
CA LEU A 98 -6.97 -3.80 -1.74
C LEU A 98 -8.19 -4.27 -0.95
N LEU A 99 -8.96 -5.21 -1.48
CA LEU A 99 -10.12 -5.78 -0.77
C LEU A 99 -9.72 -6.46 0.54
N PHE A 100 -8.52 -7.04 0.62
CA PHE A 100 -8.00 -7.67 1.85
C PHE A 100 -7.92 -6.69 3.03
N LEU A 101 -7.75 -5.39 2.77
CA LEU A 101 -7.78 -4.35 3.82
C LEU A 101 -9.17 -4.18 4.44
N GLY A 102 -10.22 -4.42 3.66
CA GLY A 102 -11.60 -4.36 4.14
C GLY A 102 -11.96 -5.59 4.96
N THR A 103 -11.46 -6.77 4.57
CA THR A 103 -11.77 -8.03 5.26
C THR A 103 -11.13 -8.10 6.65
N ALA A 104 -9.89 -7.64 6.85
CA ALA A 104 -9.30 -7.65 8.20
C ALA A 104 -9.85 -6.56 9.14
N GLN A 105 -10.65 -5.61 8.65
CA GLN A 105 -11.34 -4.62 9.49
C GLN A 105 -12.76 -5.06 9.86
N THR A 106 -13.27 -6.15 9.30
CA THR A 106 -14.66 -6.61 9.46
C THR A 106 -14.81 -7.84 10.37
N GLU A 107 -13.82 -8.13 11.21
CA GLU A 107 -13.97 -9.13 12.27
C GLU A 107 -14.46 -8.41 13.55
N VAL A 108 -15.78 -8.26 13.64
CA VAL A 108 -16.54 -7.96 14.87
C VAL A 108 -17.53 -9.07 15.14
#